data_AF-A0A7W1UJD8-F1
#
_entry.id   AF-A0A7W1UJD8-F1
#
_cell.length_a   1.000
_cell.length_b   1.000
_cell.length_c   1.000
_cell.angle_alpha   90.00
_cell.angle_beta   90.00
_cell.angle_gamma   90.00
#
_symmetry.space_group_name_H-M   'P 1'
#
loop_
_entity.id
_entity.type
_entity.pdbx_description
1 polymer ?
#
loop_
_entity_poly.entity_id
_entity_poly.type
_entity_poly.pdbx_seq_one_letter_code
_entity_poly.pdbx_strand_id
1 'polypeptide(L)'
;MLPARPGQAAVVIAAFTGLLYVSEAADTVLGGALDGAGIQPREMDGLDGVLWAPLLHAGWQHLVANTVPVLVLGFFVLSAGIAQFVA
;
A
#
# COMPACT_ATOMS: atom_id res chain seq x y z
N MET A 1 -11.09 -24.49 -3.00
CA MET A 1 -11.86 -23.69 -2.03
C MET A 1 -12.12 -22.34 -2.66
N LEU A 2 -13.37 -21.93 -2.83
CA LEU A 2 -13.68 -20.60 -3.34
C LEU A 2 -13.38 -19.57 -2.24
N PRO A 3 -12.86 -18.39 -2.58
CA PRO A 3 -12.61 -17.33 -1.60
C PRO A 3 -13.87 -17.00 -0.83
N ALA A 4 -13.75 -16.78 0.48
CA ALA A 4 -14.92 -16.56 1.32
C ALA A 4 -15.66 -15.27 0.95
N ARG A 5 -14.93 -14.23 0.48
CA ARG A 5 -15.46 -12.89 0.17
C ARG A 5 -14.72 -12.18 -0.98
N PRO A 6 -14.78 -12.67 -2.23
CA PRO A 6 -14.02 -12.10 -3.35
C PRO A 6 -14.43 -10.66 -3.70
N GLY A 7 -15.72 -10.32 -3.64
CA GLY A 7 -16.18 -8.96 -3.95
C GLY A 7 -15.65 -7.92 -2.96
N GLN A 8 -15.68 -8.23 -1.66
CA GLN A 8 -15.12 -7.36 -0.63
C GLN A 8 -13.61 -7.19 -0.82
N ALA A 9 -12.88 -8.28 -1.09
CA ALA A 9 -11.44 -8.24 -1.34
C ALA A 9 -11.10 -7.32 -2.52
N ALA A 10 -11.84 -7.44 -3.63
CA ALA A 10 -11.66 -6.58 -4.80
C ALA A 10 -11.91 -5.10 -4.49
N VAL A 11 -12.99 -4.77 -3.77
CA VAL A 11 -13.30 -3.38 -3.38
C VAL A 11 -12.20 -2.81 -2.48
N VAL A 12 -11.78 -3.56 -1.46
CA VAL A 12 -10.78 -3.09 -0.50
C VAL A 12 -9.44 -2.88 -1.19
N ILE A 13 -8.97 -3.82 -2.01
CA ILE A 13 -7.67 -3.68 -2.67
C ILE A 13 -7.69 -2.57 -3.72
N ALA A 14 -8.78 -2.42 -4.48
CA ALA A 14 -8.92 -1.32 -5.43
C ALA A 14 -8.95 0.05 -4.73
N ALA A 15 -9.66 0.16 -3.61
CA ALA A 15 -9.70 1.38 -2.81
C ALA A 15 -8.32 1.71 -2.22
N PHE A 16 -7.61 0.71 -1.70
CA PHE A 16 -6.25 0.88 -1.19
C PHE A 16 -5.29 1.32 -2.31
N THR A 17 -5.30 0.66 -3.46
CA THR A 17 -4.50 1.09 -4.62
C THR A 17 -4.84 2.51 -5.05
N GLY A 18 -6.12 2.88 -5.09
CA GLY A 18 -6.56 4.25 -5.36
C GLY A 18 -6.00 5.26 -4.37
N LEU A 19 -5.96 4.93 -3.08
CA LEU A 19 -5.35 5.76 -2.04
C LEU A 19 -3.85 5.99 -2.30
N LEU A 20 -3.11 4.98 -2.75
CA LEU A 20 -1.68 5.13 -3.09
C LEU A 20 -1.48 6.16 -4.21
N TYR A 21 -2.31 6.11 -5.25
CA TYR A 21 -2.26 7.08 -6.35
C TYR A 21 -2.62 8.50 -5.90
N VAL A 22 -3.61 8.64 -5.01
CA VAL A 22 -3.96 9.95 -4.43
C VAL A 22 -2.81 10.49 -3.58
N SER A 23 -2.16 9.64 -2.80
CA SER A 23 -1.00 10.01 -1.97
C SER A 23 0.17 10.51 -2.84
N GLU A 24 0.55 9.76 -3.88
CA GLU A 24 1.62 10.15 -4.81
C GLU A 24 1.29 11.44 -5.59
N ALA A 25 0.02 11.60 -5.99
CA ALA A 25 -0.44 12.83 -6.64
C ALA A 25 -0.30 14.04 -5.70
N ALA A 26 -0.70 13.87 -4.44
CA ALA A 26 -0.56 14.92 -3.43
C ALA A 26 0.92 15.25 -3.20
N ASP A 27 1.78 14.24 -3.07
CA ASP A 27 3.21 14.43 -2.90
C ASP A 27 3.85 15.20 -4.08
N THR A 28 3.49 14.83 -5.31
CA THR A 28 3.94 15.53 -6.52
C THR A 28 3.55 17.01 -6.51
N VAL A 29 2.32 17.33 -6.08
CA VAL A 29 1.84 18.72 -5.96
C VAL A 29 2.57 19.48 -4.85
N LEU A 30 2.96 18.78 -3.78
CA LEU A 30 3.71 19.33 -2.65
C LEU A 30 5.23 19.38 -2.89
N GLY A 31 5.70 18.91 -4.04
CA GLY A 31 7.13 18.92 -4.38
C GLY A 31 7.97 17.90 -3.62
N GLY A 32 7.42 16.73 -3.29
CA GLY A 32 8.14 15.67 -2.58
C GLY A 32 8.12 15.79 -1.06
N ALA A 33 7.23 16.62 -0.49
CA ALA A 33 7.24 16.89 0.95
C ALA A 33 6.81 15.67 1.80
N LEU A 34 6.02 14.75 1.25
CA LEU A 34 5.52 13.57 1.97
C LEU A 34 6.57 12.47 2.06
N ASP A 35 7.57 12.44 1.17
CA ASP A 35 8.69 11.49 1.21
C ASP A 35 9.42 11.52 2.57
N GLY A 36 9.50 12.70 3.18
CA GLY A 36 10.11 12.89 4.49
C GLY A 36 9.39 12.20 5.66
N ALA A 37 8.12 11.80 5.48
CA ALA A 37 7.35 11.08 6.49
C ALA A 37 7.55 9.56 6.44
N GLY A 38 8.37 9.06 5.51
CA GLY A 38 8.75 7.65 5.43
C GLY A 38 9.82 7.25 6.45
N ILE A 39 10.06 5.94 6.55
CA ILE A 39 11.13 5.41 7.40
C ILE A 39 12.51 5.82 6.88
N GLN A 40 13.36 6.35 7.77
CA GLN A 40 14.73 6.74 7.44
C GLN A 40 15.74 5.70 7.93
N PRO A 41 16.62 5.19 7.06
CA PRO A 41 17.59 4.17 7.45
C PRO A 41 18.55 4.67 8.54
N ARG A 42 18.66 3.89 9.62
CA ARG A 42 19.58 4.13 10.76
C ARG A 42 19.27 5.36 11.60
N GLU A 43 18.08 5.94 11.46
CA GLU A 43 17.59 7.00 12.34
C GLU A 43 16.47 6.47 13.24
N MET A 44 16.54 6.84 14.53
CA MET A 44 15.52 6.49 15.52
C MET A 44 14.40 7.54 15.59
N ASP A 45 14.71 8.77 15.18
CA ASP A 45 13.70 9.79 14.96
C ASP A 45 12.94 9.44 13.66
N GLY A 46 11.62 9.64 13.65
CA GLY A 46 10.79 9.28 12.48
C GLY A 46 10.41 7.79 12.40
N LEU A 47 10.50 7.02 13.50
CA LEU A 47 10.06 5.62 13.53
C LEU A 47 8.56 5.42 13.26
N ASP A 48 7.74 6.45 13.47
CA ASP A 48 6.35 6.47 13.04
C ASP A 48 6.20 6.34 11.52
N GLY A 49 7.26 6.67 10.75
CA GLY A 49 7.39 6.38 9.33
C GLY A 49 7.23 4.90 8.95
N VAL A 50 7.35 3.95 9.91
CA VAL A 50 6.96 2.54 9.69
C VAL A 50 5.49 2.40 9.30
N LEU A 51 4.62 3.22 9.90
CA LEU A 51 3.17 3.18 9.64
C LEU A 51 2.82 3.87 8.32
N TRP A 52 3.58 4.91 7.95
CA TRP A 52 3.32 5.72 6.76
C TRP A 52 3.99 5.20 5.49
N ALA A 53 5.13 4.52 5.61
CA ALA A 53 5.89 3.98 4.47
C ALA A 53 5.06 3.16 3.48
N PRO A 54 4.06 2.34 3.88
CA PRO A 54 3.21 1.63 2.93
C PRO A 54 2.38 2.52 1.99
N LEU A 55 2.16 3.79 2.34
CA LEU A 55 1.41 4.77 1.53
C LEU A 55 2.31 5.66 0.66
N LEU A 56 3.59 5.76 1.00
CA LEU A 56 4.57 6.65 0.37
C LEU A 56 5.37 5.90 -0.70
N HIS A 57 5.67 6.57 -1.82
CA HIS A 57 6.43 6.00 -2.91
C HIS A 57 7.47 7.00 -3.40
N ALA A 58 8.68 6.53 -3.73
CA ALA A 58 9.75 7.38 -4.24
C ALA A 58 9.54 7.88 -5.70
N GLY A 59 8.29 7.88 -6.20
CA GLY A 59 7.96 8.31 -7.55
C GLY A 59 6.94 7.41 -8.29
N TRP A 60 6.28 8.01 -9.27
CA TRP A 60 5.30 7.38 -10.16
C TRP A 60 5.72 6.04 -10.77
N GLN A 61 6.98 5.93 -11.22
CA GLN A 61 7.48 4.69 -11.82
C GLN A 61 7.49 3.54 -10.80
N HIS A 62 7.84 3.83 -9.55
CA HIS A 62 7.83 2.86 -8.47
C HIS A 62 6.40 2.44 -8.11
N LEU A 63 5.47 3.40 -8.00
CA LEU A 63 4.05 3.11 -7.76
C LEU A 63 3.45 2.22 -8.85
N VAL A 64 3.62 2.60 -10.13
CA VAL A 64 3.07 1.85 -11.27
C VAL A 64 3.63 0.42 -11.34
N ALA A 65 4.91 0.23 -11.06
CA ALA A 65 5.54 -1.09 -11.03
C ALA A 65 4.94 -2.00 -9.93
N ASN A 66 4.45 -1.42 -8.84
CA ASN A 66 3.82 -2.15 -7.72
C ASN A 66 2.32 -2.36 -7.89
N THR A 67 1.64 -1.60 -8.76
CA THR A 67 0.18 -1.68 -8.93
C THR A 67 -0.32 -3.09 -9.22
N VAL A 68 0.30 -3.80 -10.17
CA VAL A 68 -0.12 -5.17 -10.51
C VAL A 68 0.15 -6.16 -9.36
N PRO A 69 1.37 -6.23 -8.77
CA PRO A 69 1.61 -7.05 -7.59
C PRO A 69 0.64 -6.78 -6.43
N VAL A 70 0.38 -5.51 -6.09
CA VAL A 70 -0.52 -5.12 -5.00
C VAL A 70 -1.94 -5.60 -5.27
N LEU A 71 -2.48 -5.33 -6.47
CA LEU A 71 -3.83 -5.74 -6.83
C LEU A 71 -4.01 -7.26 -6.78
N VAL A 72 -3.06 -8.01 -7.34
CA VAL A 72 -3.15 -9.48 -7.44
C VAL A 72 -2.94 -10.14 -6.08
N LEU A 73 -1.83 -9.85 -5.41
CA LEU A 73 -1.48 -10.49 -4.15
C LEU A 73 -2.41 -10.03 -3.02
N GLY A 74 -2.71 -8.73 -2.97
CA GLY A 74 -3.64 -8.17 -1.98
C GLY A 74 -5.05 -8.74 -2.14
N PHE A 75 -5.53 -8.92 -3.37
CA PHE A 75 -6.79 -9.62 -3.63
C PHE A 75 -6.76 -11.03 -3.03
N PHE A 76 -5.73 -11.83 -3.31
CA PHE A 76 -5.65 -13.20 -2.80
C PHE A 76 -5.63 -13.25 -1.27
N VAL A 77 -4.78 -12.44 -0.63
CA VAL A 77 -4.69 -12.35 0.83
C VAL A 77 -6.04 -11.99 1.45
N LEU A 78 -6.71 -10.96 0.94
CA LEU A 78 -8.00 -10.51 1.47
C LEU A 78 -9.13 -11.51 1.18
N SER A 79 -9.04 -12.25 0.08
CA SER A 79 -10.04 -13.22 -0.34
C SER A 79 -10.02 -14.52 0.50
N ALA A 80 -8.86 -14.88 1.06
CA ALA A 80 -8.63 -16.10 1.83
C ALA A 80 -8.86 -15.93 3.35
N GLY A 81 -8.90 -14.69 3.85
CA GLY A 81 -9.21 -14.37 5.26
C GLY A 81 -8.08 -14.68 6.25
N ILE A 82 -8.21 -14.25 7.51
CA ILE A 82 -7.13 -14.35 8.51
C ILE A 82 -6.80 -15.79 8.93
N ALA A 83 -7.73 -16.73 8.72
CA ALA A 83 -7.54 -18.14 9.05
C ALA A 83 -6.33 -18.77 8.33
N GLN A 84 -5.92 -18.23 7.17
CA GLN A 84 -4.74 -18.71 6.44
C GLN A 84 -3.42 -18.43 7.17
N PHE A 85 -3.41 -17.51 8.14
CA PHE A 85 -2.19 -17.07 8.86
C PHE A 85 -2.08 -17.63 10.28
N VAL A 86 -3.04 -18.44 10.72
CA VAL A 86 -3.14 -18.96 12.10
C VAL A 86 -3.00 -20.50 12.16
N ALA A 87 -2.92 -21.15 11.00
CA ALA A 87 -2.85 -22.61 10.86
C ALA A 87 -1.42 -23.15 10.92
#